data_AF-A0A5Q4GFW9-F1
#
_entry.id   AF-A0A5Q4GFW9-F1
#
_cell.length_a   1.000
_cell.length_b   1.000
_cell.length_c   1.000
_cell.angle_alpha   90.00
_cell.angle_beta   90.00
_cell.angle_gamma   90.00
#
_symmetry.space_group_name_H-M   'P 1'
#
loop_
_entity.id
_entity.type
_entity.pdbx_description
1 polymer ?
#
loop_
_entity_poly.entity_id
_entity_poly.type
_entity_poly.pdbx_seq_one_letter_code
_entity_poly.pdbx_strand_id
1 'polypeptide(L)'
;GLDDRPNADWDVWSHKYNLIGLLTYHQYTGDPAALEACRKMADLLLATFPEKRSILAAGTHVGMAATSVLEPIVLLYRFTGDERYLDFARYIVRSWDEPKGPKIIAALLEDKQVNKTANGKAYEMLSNLAGLVELVRVTGDRDALQAVQNAWQDVVTNRLYLTGSTSQGEYFYGDHYLPNRESARVAETCVTTTWIQFNLQLLRLTGEAKFAHELERTLYNHLAAAQRPDGAQWCYFTSLDGKKPYGPGINCCVSSGPRGMALAPLAAYLKTRVDDADALAVNTFETSHATVELGGAKVDVEQESKFPHRGESVLTFKLAQPARFALQVSPPAWAKPVRLSVNGQDTETTERHGWITLAAREWKDGDRVELRFNLGANVVMGAHGNAGRSALTWGPFVLAYDTSKNPSLPSPAALGFADLGKPPFTLEPGSELVFGANVRSARQPQPAQARFVTFADAGSDGGAYRVWLPAPGVELPEIGLLLDGHESRSRLGNLSGSINDGDKTTLVVTFDGRPAEQDWFAVTLTEPATIARVAFTHGKDFHDGGWFDASVGKPRIQVQRTPGGPWETVGELATYPATTATDKAGLKPGQTFTQRLAEPVQAMAVRVLGRPASGDNPNQAFSSCGELEAFAD
;
A
#
# COMPACT_ATOMS: atom_id res chain seq x y z
N GLY A 1 11.96 6.21 41.30
CA GLY A 1 10.87 6.98 40.70
C GLY A 1 11.12 7.05 39.23
N LEU A 2 10.23 6.44 38.43
CA LEU A 2 10.31 6.35 36.97
C LEU A 2 9.41 7.40 36.28
N ASP A 3 8.81 8.30 37.06
CA ASP A 3 8.02 9.41 36.53
C ASP A 3 8.93 10.59 36.17
N ASP A 4 8.63 11.24 35.05
CA ASP A 4 9.25 12.45 34.48
C ASP A 4 10.37 12.29 33.44
N ARG A 5 10.31 11.25 32.59
CA ARG A 5 10.96 11.32 31.26
C ARG A 5 9.92 11.47 30.15
N PRO A 6 9.92 12.58 29.38
CA PRO A 6 9.00 12.83 28.25
C PRO A 6 9.06 11.85 27.06
N ASN A 7 9.76 10.71 27.17
CA ASN A 7 10.10 9.82 26.05
C ASN A 7 9.81 8.32 26.31
N ALA A 8 9.00 7.97 27.31
CA ALA A 8 8.65 6.56 27.63
C ALA A 8 7.39 6.05 26.89
N ASP A 9 6.89 6.81 25.90
CA ASP A 9 5.61 6.55 25.22
C ASP A 9 5.62 5.28 24.34
N TRP A 10 6.75 4.60 24.21
CA TRP A 10 6.93 3.39 23.40
C TRP A 10 7.22 2.13 24.22
N ASP A 11 7.24 2.18 25.55
CA ASP A 11 7.65 1.01 26.35
C ASP A 11 6.65 -0.15 26.24
N VAL A 12 5.34 0.13 26.35
CA VAL A 12 4.29 -0.89 26.18
C VAL A 12 4.29 -1.44 24.76
N TRP A 13 4.57 -0.57 23.79
CA TRP A 13 4.71 -0.91 22.38
C TRP A 13 5.85 -1.91 22.13
N SER A 14 7.02 -1.67 22.73
CA SER A 14 8.15 -2.60 22.67
C SER A 14 7.83 -3.91 23.38
N HIS A 15 7.18 -3.88 24.54
CA HIS A 15 6.75 -5.09 25.25
C HIS A 15 5.83 -5.96 24.42
N LYS A 16 4.87 -5.38 23.69
CA LYS A 16 4.00 -6.10 22.76
C LYS A 16 4.81 -6.93 21.76
N TYR A 17 5.79 -6.35 21.09
CA TYR A 17 6.56 -7.08 20.08
C TYR A 17 7.47 -8.15 20.69
N ASN A 18 8.06 -7.88 21.85
CA ASN A 18 8.81 -8.89 22.59
C ASN A 18 7.93 -10.08 22.99
N LEU A 19 6.72 -9.79 23.48
CA LEU A 19 5.74 -10.83 23.82
C LEU A 19 5.33 -11.64 22.58
N ILE A 20 4.97 -10.99 21.47
CA ILE A 20 4.60 -11.68 20.23
C ILE A 20 5.74 -12.60 19.77
N GLY A 21 6.97 -12.08 19.71
CA GLY A 21 8.14 -12.85 19.25
C GLY A 21 8.43 -14.06 20.15
N LEU A 22 8.47 -13.86 21.47
CA LEU A 22 8.78 -14.92 22.43
C LEU A 22 7.65 -15.95 22.59
N LEU A 23 6.38 -15.53 22.54
CA LEU A 23 5.23 -16.45 22.52
C LEU A 23 5.23 -17.29 21.24
N THR A 24 5.52 -16.68 20.09
CA THR A 24 5.65 -17.41 18.82
C THR A 24 6.82 -18.40 18.90
N TYR A 25 7.97 -17.98 19.42
CA TYR A 25 9.10 -18.86 19.62
C TYR A 25 8.75 -20.06 20.51
N HIS A 26 8.13 -19.80 21.68
CA HIS A 26 7.65 -20.84 22.58
C HIS A 26 6.66 -21.81 21.91
N GLN A 27 5.73 -21.30 21.10
CA GLN A 27 4.76 -22.13 20.38
C GLN A 27 5.43 -23.19 19.50
N TYR A 28 6.53 -22.84 18.83
CA TYR A 28 7.21 -23.73 17.89
C TYR A 28 8.34 -24.56 18.52
N THR A 29 9.00 -24.07 19.58
CA THR A 29 10.14 -24.77 20.20
C THR A 29 9.79 -25.46 21.52
N GLY A 30 8.69 -25.06 22.15
CA GLY A 30 8.34 -25.47 23.52
C GLY A 30 9.23 -24.83 24.60
N ASP A 31 10.05 -23.82 24.29
CA ASP A 31 11.02 -23.25 25.24
C ASP A 31 10.32 -22.61 26.46
N PRO A 32 10.48 -23.17 27.68
CA PRO A 32 9.83 -22.65 28.87
C PRO A 32 10.41 -21.31 29.35
N ALA A 33 11.68 -21.01 29.05
CA ALA A 33 12.31 -19.74 29.43
C ALA A 33 11.71 -18.55 28.65
N ALA A 34 11.35 -18.77 27.38
CA ALA A 34 10.66 -17.78 26.56
C ALA A 34 9.27 -17.46 27.13
N LEU A 35 8.49 -18.48 27.52
CA LEU A 35 7.19 -18.28 28.16
C LEU A 35 7.32 -17.57 29.51
N GLU A 36 8.31 -17.94 30.32
CA GLU A 36 8.56 -17.29 31.62
C GLU A 36 8.96 -15.82 31.47
N ALA A 37 9.75 -15.47 30.46
CA ALA A 37 10.04 -14.07 30.13
C ALA A 37 8.77 -13.29 29.76
N CYS A 38 7.85 -13.91 29.00
CA CYS A 38 6.55 -13.32 28.70
C CYS A 38 5.71 -13.07 29.96
N ARG A 39 5.67 -14.04 30.90
CA ARG A 39 4.97 -13.88 32.19
C ARG A 39 5.52 -12.67 32.96
N LYS A 40 6.84 -12.56 33.10
CA LYS A 40 7.48 -11.41 33.79
C LYS A 40 7.16 -10.07 33.16
N MET A 41 7.15 -9.98 31.83
CA MET A 41 6.76 -8.76 31.12
C MET A 41 5.28 -8.42 31.36
N ALA A 42 4.39 -9.41 31.28
CA ALA A 42 2.97 -9.18 31.53
C ALA A 42 2.71 -8.80 33.00
N ASP A 43 3.30 -9.50 33.97
CA ASP A 43 3.19 -9.19 35.40
C ASP A 43 3.65 -7.74 35.71
N LEU A 44 4.68 -7.24 35.01
CA LEU A 44 5.08 -5.84 35.10
C LEU A 44 3.98 -4.88 34.59
N LEU A 45 3.35 -5.19 33.45
CA LEU A 45 2.26 -4.38 32.92
C LEU A 45 1.05 -4.38 33.87
N LEU A 46 0.67 -5.55 34.39
CA LEU A 46 -0.42 -5.71 35.37
C LEU A 46 -0.13 -4.93 36.66
N ALA A 47 1.10 -4.95 37.17
CA ALA A 47 1.51 -4.21 38.37
C ALA A 47 1.64 -2.69 38.14
N THR A 48 1.46 -2.22 36.91
CA THR A 48 1.58 -0.81 36.52
C THR A 48 0.22 -0.21 36.15
N PHE A 49 -0.61 -0.95 35.41
CA PHE A 49 -1.87 -0.46 34.85
C PHE A 49 -3.06 -1.25 35.43
N PRO A 50 -4.15 -0.58 35.88
CA PRO A 50 -4.36 0.86 35.96
C PRO A 50 -3.76 1.54 37.21
N GLU A 51 -3.27 0.77 38.19
CA GLU A 51 -3.06 1.28 39.55
C GLU A 51 -2.07 2.44 39.67
N LYS A 52 -0.99 2.44 38.88
CA LYS A 52 0.07 3.46 38.93
C LYS A 52 -0.04 4.48 37.80
N ARG A 53 -0.56 4.07 36.64
CA ARG A 53 -0.71 4.90 35.44
C ARG A 53 -1.89 4.38 34.62
N SER A 54 -2.57 5.26 33.87
CA SER A 54 -3.51 4.82 32.83
C SER A 54 -2.74 4.31 31.61
N ILE A 55 -3.17 3.16 31.05
CA ILE A 55 -2.55 2.61 29.83
C ILE A 55 -2.72 3.56 28.64
N LEU A 56 -3.79 4.34 28.59
CA LEU A 56 -4.02 5.33 27.54
C LEU A 56 -3.00 6.47 27.57
N ALA A 57 -2.44 6.77 28.74
CA ALA A 57 -1.40 7.77 28.90
C ALA A 57 0.00 7.21 28.61
N ALA A 58 0.15 5.91 28.34
CA ALA A 58 1.43 5.24 28.10
C ALA A 58 1.75 5.01 26.61
N GLY A 59 1.03 5.69 25.71
CA GLY A 59 1.29 5.62 24.28
C GLY A 59 0.63 6.75 23.49
N THR A 60 1.10 6.92 22.26
CA THR A 60 0.59 7.90 21.30
C THR A 60 -0.76 7.48 20.69
N HIS A 61 -1.29 8.32 19.81
CA HIS A 61 -2.53 8.08 19.07
C HIS A 61 -3.71 7.71 19.97
N VAL A 62 -4.01 8.60 20.92
CA VAL A 62 -5.09 8.47 21.91
C VAL A 62 -5.00 7.17 22.72
N GLY A 63 -3.79 6.65 22.95
CA GLY A 63 -3.53 5.43 23.70
C GLY A 63 -3.50 4.15 22.85
N MET A 64 -3.87 4.20 21.57
CA MET A 64 -3.93 3.01 20.71
C MET A 64 -2.58 2.31 20.58
N ALA A 65 -1.47 3.06 20.61
CA ALA A 65 -0.14 2.46 20.58
C ALA A 65 0.02 1.48 21.75
N ALA A 66 -0.18 1.94 22.99
CA ALA A 66 -0.03 1.11 24.18
C ALA A 66 -1.06 -0.02 24.25
N THR A 67 -2.34 0.26 23.96
CA THR A 67 -3.40 -0.75 24.08
C THR A 67 -3.30 -1.87 23.05
N SER A 68 -2.51 -1.69 21.98
CA SER A 68 -2.27 -2.74 20.99
C SER A 68 -1.50 -3.96 21.53
N VAL A 69 -1.01 -3.91 22.78
CA VAL A 69 -0.51 -5.08 23.54
C VAL A 69 -1.59 -6.12 23.84
N LEU A 70 -2.86 -5.82 23.55
CA LEU A 70 -4.00 -6.72 23.74
C LEU A 70 -3.78 -8.12 23.14
N GLU A 71 -3.31 -8.22 21.89
CA GLU A 71 -3.09 -9.51 21.21
C GLU A 71 -2.16 -10.45 22.00
N PRO A 72 -0.90 -10.07 22.31
CA PRO A 72 -0.01 -10.95 23.05
C PRO A 72 -0.47 -11.25 24.47
N ILE A 73 -1.21 -10.37 25.14
CA ILE A 73 -1.76 -10.64 26.48
C ILE A 73 -2.81 -11.75 26.42
N VAL A 74 -3.71 -11.71 25.43
CA VAL A 74 -4.70 -12.77 25.22
C VAL A 74 -4.03 -14.08 24.83
N LEU A 75 -2.99 -14.04 23.99
CA LEU A 75 -2.21 -15.23 23.66
C LEU A 75 -1.53 -15.82 24.91
N LEU A 76 -0.94 -14.99 25.77
CA LEU A 76 -0.33 -15.46 27.02
C LEU A 76 -1.36 -16.13 27.94
N TYR A 77 -2.56 -15.59 28.05
CA TYR A 77 -3.67 -16.26 28.74
C TYR A 77 -3.93 -17.66 28.14
N ARG A 78 -4.03 -17.78 26.82
CA ARG A 78 -4.26 -19.06 26.14
C ARG A 78 -3.16 -20.10 26.38
N PHE A 79 -1.90 -19.67 26.52
CA PHE A 79 -0.79 -20.58 26.83
C PHE A 79 -0.73 -21.00 28.31
N THR A 80 -1.23 -20.16 29.23
CA THR A 80 -1.00 -20.35 30.68
C THR A 80 -2.24 -20.71 31.48
N GLY A 81 -3.43 -20.36 31.00
CA GLY A 81 -4.69 -20.44 31.75
C GLY A 81 -4.77 -19.44 32.92
N ASP A 82 -3.84 -18.49 33.04
CA ASP A 82 -3.79 -17.55 34.15
C ASP A 82 -4.78 -16.38 33.92
N GLU A 83 -5.92 -16.44 34.60
CA GLU A 83 -7.05 -15.50 34.47
C GLU A 83 -6.67 -14.03 34.67
N ARG A 84 -5.58 -13.75 35.42
CA ARG A 84 -5.09 -12.37 35.62
C ARG A 84 -4.79 -11.68 34.28
N TYR A 85 -4.27 -12.42 33.30
CA TYR A 85 -3.99 -11.88 31.97
C TYR A 85 -5.26 -11.60 31.17
N LEU A 86 -6.29 -12.45 31.30
CA LEU A 86 -7.59 -12.21 30.65
C LEU A 86 -8.30 -11.00 31.26
N ASP A 87 -8.25 -10.85 32.58
CA ASP A 87 -8.80 -9.67 33.27
C ASP A 87 -8.08 -8.39 32.88
N PHE A 88 -6.76 -8.46 32.68
CA PHE A 88 -5.98 -7.35 32.14
C PHE A 88 -6.39 -7.03 30.68
N ALA A 89 -6.57 -8.03 29.83
CA ALA A 89 -7.08 -7.82 28.47
C ALA A 89 -8.46 -7.13 28.45
N ARG A 90 -9.38 -7.54 29.35
CA ARG A 90 -10.68 -6.89 29.54
C ARG A 90 -10.52 -5.45 30.05
N TYR A 91 -9.56 -5.19 30.94
CA TYR A 91 -9.24 -3.83 31.37
C TYR A 91 -8.78 -2.96 30.20
N ILE A 92 -7.88 -3.46 29.34
CA ILE A 92 -7.42 -2.71 28.15
C ILE A 92 -8.62 -2.28 27.31
N VAL A 93 -9.54 -3.20 27.01
CA VAL A 93 -10.73 -2.87 26.20
C VAL A 93 -11.66 -1.89 26.92
N ARG A 94 -11.93 -2.08 28.22
CA ARG A 94 -12.74 -1.13 29.01
C ARG A 94 -12.11 0.26 29.06
N SER A 95 -10.78 0.34 29.11
CA SER A 95 -10.07 1.62 29.12
C SER A 95 -10.33 2.45 27.87
N TRP A 96 -10.71 1.82 26.75
CA TRP A 96 -10.99 2.54 25.51
C TRP A 96 -12.15 3.55 25.62
N ASP A 97 -13.08 3.32 26.56
CA ASP A 97 -14.24 4.18 26.79
C ASP A 97 -13.99 5.28 27.85
N GLU A 98 -12.80 5.30 28.48
CA GLU A 98 -12.40 6.38 29.39
C GLU A 98 -12.40 7.75 28.69
N PRO A 99 -12.51 8.87 29.44
CA PRO A 99 -12.38 10.20 28.86
C PRO A 99 -11.07 10.36 28.08
N LYS A 100 -11.17 10.72 26.80
CA LYS A 100 -10.06 10.80 25.81
C LYS A 100 -9.51 9.46 25.31
N GLY A 101 -10.14 8.33 25.65
CA GLY A 101 -9.84 7.05 25.05
C GLY A 101 -10.25 6.95 23.57
N PRO A 102 -9.77 5.92 22.86
CA PRO A 102 -10.02 5.74 21.43
C PRO A 102 -11.45 5.37 21.06
N LYS A 103 -12.27 4.89 22.01
CA LYS A 103 -13.67 4.47 21.81
C LYS A 103 -13.85 3.48 20.65
N ILE A 104 -12.91 2.54 20.47
CA ILE A 104 -12.84 1.68 19.28
C ILE A 104 -14.14 0.91 19.04
N ILE A 105 -14.64 0.19 20.05
CA ILE A 105 -15.86 -0.63 19.90
C ILE A 105 -17.08 0.27 19.72
N ALA A 106 -17.29 1.25 20.61
CA ALA A 106 -18.45 2.13 20.56
C ALA A 106 -18.56 2.86 19.21
N ALA A 107 -17.47 3.47 18.72
CA ALA A 107 -17.45 4.18 17.45
C ALA A 107 -17.68 3.24 16.25
N LEU A 108 -17.12 2.03 16.26
CA LEU A 108 -17.32 1.08 15.17
C LEU A 108 -18.72 0.45 15.16
N LEU A 109 -19.44 0.42 16.29
CA LEU A 109 -20.84 0.03 16.34
C LEU A 109 -21.77 1.16 15.89
N GLU A 110 -21.47 2.40 16.27
CA GLU A 110 -22.26 3.59 15.95
C GLU A 110 -22.02 4.10 14.51
N ASP A 111 -20.80 4.53 14.20
CA ASP A 111 -20.43 5.18 12.94
C ASP A 111 -20.04 4.19 11.84
N LYS A 112 -19.59 3.00 12.22
CA LYS A 112 -19.08 1.93 11.33
C LYS A 112 -17.97 2.40 10.40
N GLN A 113 -17.18 3.38 10.82
CA GLN A 113 -16.17 4.06 10.01
C GLN A 113 -14.82 4.12 10.71
N VAL A 114 -13.78 3.57 10.07
CA VAL A 114 -12.43 3.54 10.67
C VAL A 114 -11.77 4.93 10.67
N ASN A 115 -12.08 5.81 9.73
CA ASN A 115 -11.52 7.17 9.71
C ASN A 115 -12.10 8.11 10.78
N LYS A 116 -13.25 7.75 11.36
CA LYS A 116 -13.89 8.49 12.47
C LYS A 116 -13.62 7.85 13.84
N THR A 117 -13.06 6.65 13.85
CA THR A 117 -12.71 5.95 15.08
C THR A 117 -11.37 6.47 15.60
N ALA A 118 -11.29 6.78 16.90
CA ALA A 118 -10.09 7.37 17.51
C ALA A 118 -9.58 8.60 16.72
N ASN A 119 -8.34 8.56 16.22
CA ASN A 119 -7.77 9.58 15.33
C ASN A 119 -7.50 9.05 13.91
N GLY A 120 -8.07 7.90 13.54
CA GLY A 120 -7.92 7.32 12.20
C GLY A 120 -6.52 6.76 11.86
N LYS A 121 -5.58 6.69 12.81
CA LYS A 121 -4.24 6.12 12.57
C LYS A 121 -4.36 4.62 12.26
N ALA A 122 -4.02 4.24 11.03
CA ALA A 122 -4.47 2.99 10.43
C ALA A 122 -3.81 1.76 11.06
N TYR A 123 -2.50 1.81 11.23
CA TYR A 123 -1.73 0.68 11.73
C TYR A 123 -2.08 0.34 13.18
N GLU A 124 -2.07 1.33 14.08
CA GLU A 124 -2.43 1.17 15.49
C GLU A 124 -3.87 0.66 15.64
N MET A 125 -4.81 1.19 14.85
CA MET A 125 -6.20 0.72 14.86
C MET A 125 -6.31 -0.75 14.43
N LEU A 126 -5.73 -1.12 13.28
CA LEU A 126 -5.73 -2.51 12.81
C LEU A 126 -5.06 -3.45 13.83
N SER A 127 -4.02 -2.99 14.51
CA SER A 127 -3.35 -3.80 15.53
C SER A 127 -4.20 -4.00 16.78
N ASN A 128 -4.97 -2.99 17.22
CA ASN A 128 -5.94 -3.17 18.30
C ASN A 128 -7.09 -4.11 17.88
N LEU A 129 -7.56 -3.99 16.63
CA LEU A 129 -8.59 -4.88 16.08
C LEU A 129 -8.11 -6.33 15.99
N ALA A 130 -6.86 -6.59 15.61
CA ALA A 130 -6.28 -7.93 15.63
C ALA A 130 -6.27 -8.54 17.05
N GLY A 131 -5.89 -7.75 18.06
CA GLY A 131 -5.99 -8.17 19.47
C GLY A 131 -7.42 -8.39 19.93
N LEU A 132 -8.37 -7.58 19.45
CA LEU A 132 -9.79 -7.73 19.76
C LEU A 132 -10.36 -9.02 19.17
N VAL A 133 -9.93 -9.44 17.97
CA VAL A 133 -10.31 -10.74 17.40
C VAL A 133 -9.82 -11.91 18.29
N GLU A 134 -8.61 -11.83 18.83
CA GLU A 134 -8.14 -12.85 19.78
C GLU A 134 -8.92 -12.84 21.09
N LEU A 135 -9.31 -11.66 21.61
CA LEU A 135 -10.18 -11.59 22.78
C LEU A 135 -11.56 -12.21 22.53
N VAL A 136 -12.17 -11.94 21.37
CA VAL A 136 -13.44 -12.55 20.95
C VAL A 136 -13.33 -14.07 20.92
N ARG A 137 -12.18 -14.62 20.48
CA ARG A 137 -11.95 -16.06 20.42
C ARG A 137 -12.08 -16.75 21.78
N VAL A 138 -11.69 -16.09 22.87
CA VAL A 138 -11.71 -16.68 24.22
C VAL A 138 -12.93 -16.26 25.05
N THR A 139 -13.63 -15.19 24.65
CA THR A 139 -14.78 -14.65 25.41
C THR A 139 -16.13 -14.86 24.73
N GLY A 140 -16.16 -14.99 23.40
CA GLY A 140 -17.40 -15.01 22.61
C GLY A 140 -18.12 -13.66 22.52
N ASP A 141 -17.46 -12.54 22.85
CA ASP A 141 -18.05 -11.20 22.84
C ASP A 141 -18.57 -10.82 21.44
N ARG A 142 -19.90 -10.64 21.34
CA ARG A 142 -20.60 -10.40 20.08
C ARG A 142 -20.50 -8.94 19.61
N ASP A 143 -20.45 -8.00 20.54
CA ASP A 143 -20.33 -6.57 20.22
C ASP A 143 -18.93 -6.28 19.70
N ALA A 144 -17.91 -6.86 20.34
CA ALA A 144 -16.54 -6.82 19.84
C ALA A 144 -16.40 -7.48 18.46
N LEU A 145 -17.05 -8.63 18.23
CA LEU A 145 -17.08 -9.28 16.91
C LEU A 145 -17.72 -8.39 15.83
N GLN A 146 -18.86 -7.77 16.16
CA GLN A 146 -19.55 -6.89 15.22
C GLN A 146 -18.72 -5.64 14.91
N ALA A 147 -18.03 -5.08 15.90
CA ALA A 147 -17.13 -3.93 15.71
C ALA A 147 -15.98 -4.26 14.76
N VAL A 148 -15.28 -5.40 14.94
CA VAL A 148 -14.20 -5.80 14.02
C VAL A 148 -14.72 -6.08 12.60
N GLN A 149 -15.92 -6.65 12.46
CA GLN A 149 -16.55 -6.87 11.16
C GLN A 149 -16.95 -5.57 10.47
N ASN A 150 -17.46 -4.58 11.22
CA ASN A 150 -17.77 -3.25 10.69
C ASN A 150 -16.50 -2.54 10.21
N ALA A 151 -15.41 -2.59 10.98
CA ALA A 151 -14.13 -2.03 10.56
C ALA A 151 -13.59 -2.67 9.27
N TRP A 152 -13.61 -4.00 9.21
CA TRP A 152 -13.17 -4.72 8.01
C TRP A 152 -14.00 -4.34 6.78
N GLN A 153 -15.34 -4.30 6.94
CA GLN A 153 -16.24 -3.97 5.85
C GLN A 153 -16.03 -2.54 5.34
N ASP A 154 -15.83 -1.58 6.25
CA ASP A 154 -15.55 -0.20 5.89
C ASP A 154 -14.23 -0.05 5.12
N VAL A 155 -13.17 -0.76 5.55
CA VAL A 155 -11.88 -0.75 4.84
C VAL A 155 -12.06 -1.30 3.43
N VAL A 156 -12.64 -2.50 3.27
CA VAL A 156 -12.79 -3.16 1.96
C VAL A 156 -13.67 -2.35 1.01
N THR A 157 -14.75 -1.74 1.50
CA THR A 157 -15.68 -1.00 0.64
C THR A 157 -15.12 0.37 0.21
N ASN A 158 -14.45 1.07 1.12
CA ASN A 158 -14.20 2.51 0.94
C ASN A 158 -12.73 2.89 0.84
N ARG A 159 -11.81 2.08 1.40
CA ARG A 159 -10.43 2.50 1.70
C ARG A 159 -9.37 1.49 1.27
N LEU A 160 -9.73 0.50 0.44
CA LEU A 160 -8.80 -0.51 -0.01
C LEU A 160 -8.39 -0.27 -1.47
N TYR A 161 -7.09 -0.18 -1.70
CA TYR A 161 -6.51 -0.09 -3.04
C TYR A 161 -6.74 -1.39 -3.81
N LEU A 162 -6.75 -1.30 -5.15
CA LEU A 162 -6.82 -2.47 -6.04
C LEU A 162 -5.76 -3.53 -5.69
N THR A 163 -4.60 -3.09 -5.22
CA THR A 163 -3.45 -3.92 -4.84
C THR A 163 -3.56 -4.54 -3.44
N GLY A 164 -4.65 -4.33 -2.69
CA GLY A 164 -4.92 -5.02 -1.42
C GLY A 164 -4.33 -4.36 -0.18
N SER A 165 -3.87 -3.11 -0.24
CA SER A 165 -3.51 -2.35 0.97
C SER A 165 -4.39 -1.13 1.17
N THR A 166 -4.19 -0.43 2.27
CA THR A 166 -5.00 0.71 2.73
C THR A 166 -4.10 1.78 3.37
N SER A 167 -4.69 2.91 3.75
CA SER A 167 -4.08 4.12 4.31
C SER A 167 -3.31 5.02 3.33
N GLN A 168 -3.24 6.30 3.70
CA GLN A 168 -2.39 7.32 3.08
C GLN A 168 -1.67 8.06 4.21
N GLY A 169 -0.35 8.24 4.10
CA GLY A 169 0.42 8.84 5.18
C GLY A 169 0.14 8.23 6.55
N GLU A 170 -0.15 6.91 6.60
CA GLU A 170 -0.47 6.11 7.79
C GLU A 170 -1.88 6.33 8.42
N TYR A 171 -2.77 7.09 7.77
CA TYR A 171 -4.13 7.33 8.27
C TYR A 171 -5.20 6.79 7.31
N PHE A 172 -6.35 6.45 7.86
CA PHE A 172 -7.59 6.26 7.11
C PHE A 172 -8.21 7.63 6.78
N TYR A 173 -8.37 7.93 5.49
CA TYR A 173 -9.06 9.13 5.02
C TYR A 173 -10.54 8.87 4.75
N GLY A 174 -11.25 9.88 4.23
CA GLY A 174 -12.66 9.76 3.86
C GLY A 174 -12.91 8.74 2.74
N ASP A 175 -14.19 8.42 2.53
CA ASP A 175 -14.61 7.39 1.59
C ASP A 175 -14.03 7.62 0.19
N HIS A 176 -13.49 6.55 -0.40
CA HIS A 176 -12.95 6.51 -1.77
C HIS A 176 -11.79 7.48 -2.05
N TYR A 177 -11.18 8.07 -1.02
CA TYR A 177 -9.94 8.83 -1.15
C TYR A 177 -8.75 7.87 -1.27
N LEU A 178 -8.44 7.49 -2.51
CA LEU A 178 -7.38 6.53 -2.88
C LEU A 178 -6.43 7.12 -3.93
N PRO A 179 -5.63 8.14 -3.59
CA PRO A 179 -4.63 8.70 -4.49
C PRO A 179 -3.55 7.65 -4.82
N ASN A 180 -2.97 7.73 -6.02
CA ASN A 180 -1.99 6.73 -6.49
C ASN A 180 -0.52 7.18 -6.38
N ARG A 181 -0.27 8.49 -6.36
CA ARG A 181 1.07 9.09 -6.48
C ARG A 181 1.90 8.96 -5.21
N GLU A 182 3.23 9.02 -5.35
CA GLU A 182 4.20 9.00 -4.24
C GLU A 182 3.94 10.07 -3.18
N SER A 183 3.58 11.29 -3.59
CA SER A 183 3.33 12.43 -2.69
C SER A 183 2.22 12.15 -1.66
N ALA A 184 1.29 11.25 -1.99
CA ALA A 184 0.22 10.84 -1.08
C ALA A 184 0.67 9.83 -0.01
N ARG A 185 1.90 9.32 -0.07
CA ARG A 185 2.45 8.32 0.87
C ARG A 185 1.50 7.12 0.98
N VAL A 186 1.22 6.52 -0.17
CA VAL A 186 0.25 5.43 -0.32
C VAL A 186 0.71 4.21 0.46
N ALA A 187 -0.20 3.70 1.31
CA ALA A 187 -0.13 2.41 1.96
C ALA A 187 1.22 2.05 2.60
N GLU A 188 1.30 2.26 3.91
CA GLU A 188 2.46 1.86 4.70
C GLU A 188 2.63 0.32 4.73
N THR A 189 3.87 -0.17 4.68
CA THR A 189 4.17 -1.60 4.84
C THR A 189 3.67 -2.18 6.17
N CYS A 190 3.78 -1.47 7.31
CA CYS A 190 3.20 -1.94 8.58
C CYS A 190 1.68 -2.08 8.51
N VAL A 191 0.97 -1.13 7.91
CA VAL A 191 -0.48 -1.22 7.66
C VAL A 191 -0.79 -2.45 6.81
N THR A 192 -0.03 -2.65 5.72
CA THR A 192 -0.17 -3.80 4.82
C THR A 192 0.02 -5.14 5.56
N THR A 193 1.08 -5.27 6.35
CA THR A 193 1.34 -6.47 7.16
C THR A 193 0.25 -6.72 8.20
N THR A 194 -0.25 -5.67 8.87
CA THR A 194 -1.29 -5.84 9.89
C THR A 194 -2.67 -6.06 9.28
N TRP A 195 -2.94 -5.58 8.06
CA TRP A 195 -4.11 -5.97 7.27
C TRP A 195 -4.10 -7.48 6.98
N ILE A 196 -2.94 -8.04 6.61
CA ILE A 196 -2.77 -9.50 6.45
C ILE A 196 -3.05 -10.22 7.77
N GLN A 197 -2.49 -9.75 8.89
CA GLN A 197 -2.72 -10.35 10.21
C GLN A 197 -4.20 -10.32 10.61
N PHE A 198 -4.86 -9.19 10.39
CA PHE A 198 -6.26 -9.03 10.71
C PHE A 198 -7.15 -9.98 9.89
N ASN A 199 -6.90 -10.11 8.59
CA ASN A 199 -7.61 -11.07 7.74
C ASN A 199 -7.32 -12.52 8.15
N LEU A 200 -6.07 -12.87 8.47
CA LEU A 200 -5.73 -14.20 8.95
C LEU A 200 -6.45 -14.53 10.27
N GLN A 201 -6.55 -13.56 11.19
CA GLN A 201 -7.24 -13.74 12.46
C GLN A 201 -8.76 -13.92 12.28
N LEU A 202 -9.37 -13.10 11.42
CA LEU A 202 -10.79 -13.21 11.08
C LEU A 202 -11.09 -14.52 10.34
N LEU A 203 -10.22 -14.96 9.43
CA LEU A 203 -10.32 -16.25 8.76
C LEU A 203 -10.29 -17.40 9.77
N ARG A 204 -9.34 -17.39 10.71
CA ARG A 204 -9.23 -18.38 11.79
C ARG A 204 -10.39 -18.34 12.78
N LEU A 205 -11.06 -17.20 12.94
CA LEU A 205 -12.19 -17.06 13.87
C LEU A 205 -13.51 -17.48 13.23
N THR A 206 -13.74 -17.08 11.98
CA THR A 206 -15.05 -17.17 11.31
C THR A 206 -15.14 -18.26 10.26
N GLY A 207 -14.00 -18.66 9.67
CA GLY A 207 -13.96 -19.58 8.54
C GLY A 207 -14.50 -19.00 7.22
N GLU A 208 -14.73 -17.69 7.09
CA GLU A 208 -15.28 -17.11 5.85
C GLU A 208 -14.19 -16.87 4.78
N ALA A 209 -14.39 -17.37 3.55
CA ALA A 209 -13.42 -17.30 2.46
C ALA A 209 -13.07 -15.87 2.01
N LYS A 210 -13.96 -14.89 2.26
CA LYS A 210 -13.70 -13.48 1.90
C LYS A 210 -12.42 -12.93 2.53
N PHE A 211 -12.05 -13.41 3.72
CA PHE A 211 -10.80 -13.02 4.37
C PHE A 211 -9.57 -13.64 3.68
N ALA A 212 -9.69 -14.88 3.19
CA ALA A 212 -8.63 -15.52 2.41
C ALA A 212 -8.38 -14.80 1.07
N HIS A 213 -9.43 -14.29 0.42
CA HIS A 213 -9.29 -13.49 -0.80
C HIS A 213 -8.50 -12.20 -0.58
N GLU A 214 -8.64 -11.56 0.59
CA GLU A 214 -7.83 -10.40 0.96
C GLU A 214 -6.38 -10.76 1.23
N LEU A 215 -6.12 -11.92 1.84
CA LEU A 215 -4.75 -12.42 2.02
C LEU A 215 -4.08 -12.58 0.66
N GLU A 216 -4.71 -13.31 -0.26
CA GLU A 216 -4.20 -13.49 -1.62
C GLU A 216 -3.91 -12.15 -2.31
N ARG A 217 -4.93 -11.27 -2.37
CA ARG A 217 -4.81 -9.97 -3.03
C ARG A 217 -3.65 -9.15 -2.47
N THR A 218 -3.49 -9.11 -1.15
CA THR A 218 -2.46 -8.29 -0.50
C THR A 218 -1.06 -8.88 -0.69
N LEU A 219 -0.93 -10.21 -0.54
CA LEU A 219 0.35 -10.93 -0.62
C LEU A 219 0.94 -10.83 -2.03
N TYR A 220 0.14 -11.10 -3.06
CA TYR A 220 0.58 -11.09 -4.46
C TYR A 220 0.86 -9.71 -5.04
N ASN A 221 0.35 -8.67 -4.40
CA ASN A 221 0.45 -7.30 -4.91
C ASN A 221 1.19 -6.41 -3.93
N HIS A 222 0.50 -5.78 -2.98
CA HIS A 222 1.08 -4.69 -2.22
C HIS A 222 2.27 -5.11 -1.35
N LEU A 223 2.18 -6.26 -0.67
CA LEU A 223 3.29 -6.71 0.17
C LEU A 223 4.50 -7.12 -0.67
N ALA A 224 4.28 -7.88 -1.75
CA ALA A 224 5.34 -8.26 -2.69
C ALA A 224 6.01 -7.03 -3.32
N ALA A 225 5.22 -6.02 -3.72
CA ALA A 225 5.72 -4.77 -4.27
C ALA A 225 6.49 -3.90 -3.27
N ALA A 226 6.20 -4.04 -1.98
CA ALA A 226 6.94 -3.33 -0.94
C ALA A 226 8.32 -3.94 -0.68
N GLN A 227 8.56 -5.20 -1.05
CA GLN A 227 9.85 -5.87 -0.92
C GLN A 227 10.66 -5.71 -2.22
N ARG A 228 11.94 -5.34 -2.10
CA ARG A 228 12.85 -5.43 -3.25
C ARG A 228 13.00 -6.90 -3.65
N PRO A 229 13.02 -7.29 -4.93
CA PRO A 229 13.00 -8.70 -5.33
C PRO A 229 14.13 -9.58 -4.75
N ASP A 230 15.27 -9.00 -4.40
CA ASP A 230 16.38 -9.70 -3.73
C ASP A 230 16.22 -9.84 -2.20
N GLY A 231 15.12 -9.32 -1.64
CA GLY A 231 14.78 -9.34 -0.22
C GLY A 231 15.56 -8.38 0.66
N ALA A 232 16.48 -7.58 0.11
CA ALA A 232 17.43 -6.79 0.90
C ALA A 232 16.86 -5.47 1.44
N GLN A 233 15.81 -4.93 0.80
CA GLN A 233 15.24 -3.62 1.13
C GLN A 233 13.71 -3.63 1.05
N TRP A 234 13.11 -2.66 1.73
CA TRP A 234 11.66 -2.49 1.80
C TRP A 234 11.27 -1.03 1.57
N CYS A 235 10.14 -0.82 0.92
CA CYS A 235 9.47 0.47 0.87
C CYS A 235 8.82 0.77 2.23
N TYR A 236 8.81 2.04 2.64
CA TYR A 236 7.92 2.48 3.72
C TYR A 236 6.49 2.62 3.17
N PHE A 237 6.34 3.36 2.07
CA PHE A 237 5.11 3.57 1.32
C PHE A 237 5.30 3.06 -0.11
N THR A 238 4.28 2.45 -0.71
CA THR A 238 4.35 1.89 -2.06
C THR A 238 3.21 2.45 -2.92
N SER A 239 3.54 3.45 -3.75
CA SER A 239 2.61 4.10 -4.67
C SER A 239 2.15 3.19 -5.80
N LEU A 240 1.03 3.53 -6.45
CA LEU A 240 0.55 2.86 -7.68
C LEU A 240 0.99 3.62 -8.94
N ASP A 241 1.69 4.73 -8.77
CA ASP A 241 2.15 5.67 -9.78
C ASP A 241 3.41 6.38 -9.26
N GLY A 242 4.54 6.20 -9.94
CA GLY A 242 5.85 6.77 -9.55
C GLY A 242 6.95 5.72 -9.53
N LYS A 243 7.87 5.82 -8.57
CA LYS A 243 9.02 4.94 -8.33
C LYS A 243 8.91 4.30 -6.95
N LYS A 244 9.53 3.13 -6.78
CA LYS A 244 9.59 2.45 -5.48
C LYS A 244 10.79 2.97 -4.68
N PRO A 245 10.57 3.62 -3.51
CA PRO A 245 11.64 4.22 -2.73
C PRO A 245 12.32 3.17 -1.84
N TYR A 246 12.92 2.13 -2.43
CA TYR A 246 13.73 1.18 -1.67
C TYR A 246 14.93 1.90 -1.07
N GLY A 247 15.13 1.75 0.24
CA GLY A 247 16.22 2.41 0.93
C GLY A 247 16.79 1.56 2.06
N PRO A 248 18.09 1.70 2.36
CA PRO A 248 18.66 1.15 3.57
C PRO A 248 18.20 1.99 4.77
N GLY A 249 17.63 1.38 5.80
CA GLY A 249 17.23 2.07 7.02
C GLY A 249 16.63 1.13 8.05
N ILE A 250 16.85 1.38 9.34
CA ILE A 250 16.19 0.65 10.41
C ILE A 250 14.91 1.39 10.76
N ASN A 251 13.77 0.84 10.37
CA ASN A 251 12.44 1.34 10.72
C ASN A 251 11.47 0.17 10.93
N CYS A 252 10.26 0.47 11.38
CA CYS A 252 9.20 -0.51 11.64
C CYS A 252 8.86 -1.37 10.40
N CYS A 253 8.85 -0.78 9.21
CA CYS A 253 8.52 -1.45 7.95
C CYS A 253 9.55 -2.52 7.56
N VAL A 254 10.84 -2.27 7.80
CA VAL A 254 11.92 -3.25 7.54
C VAL A 254 11.83 -4.46 8.48
N SER A 255 11.17 -4.32 9.65
CA SER A 255 10.85 -5.47 10.52
C SER A 255 9.49 -6.10 10.21
N SER A 256 8.48 -5.31 9.84
CA SER A 256 7.13 -5.81 9.58
C SER A 256 7.01 -6.53 8.24
N GLY A 257 7.64 -6.02 7.18
CA GLY A 257 7.60 -6.61 5.84
C GLY A 257 8.01 -8.09 5.82
N PRO A 258 9.20 -8.46 6.33
CA PRO A 258 9.64 -9.85 6.38
C PRO A 258 8.70 -10.73 7.21
N ARG A 259 8.17 -10.20 8.32
CA ARG A 259 7.16 -10.90 9.12
C ARG A 259 5.88 -11.14 8.32
N GLY A 260 5.44 -10.17 7.51
CA GLY A 260 4.32 -10.33 6.59
C GLY A 260 4.55 -11.45 5.58
N MET A 261 5.73 -11.54 4.99
CA MET A 261 6.08 -12.62 4.04
C MET A 261 6.08 -13.98 4.72
N ALA A 262 6.56 -14.05 5.97
CA ALA A 262 6.55 -15.28 6.75
C ALA A 262 5.12 -15.77 7.09
N LEU A 263 4.09 -14.94 6.97
CA LEU A 263 2.69 -15.35 7.15
C LEU A 263 2.09 -16.01 5.89
N ALA A 264 2.67 -15.79 4.71
CA ALA A 264 2.08 -16.29 3.45
C ALA A 264 1.89 -17.83 3.44
N PRO A 265 2.88 -18.66 3.86
CA PRO A 265 2.69 -20.10 3.90
C PRO A 265 1.62 -20.56 4.91
N LEU A 266 1.39 -19.78 5.98
CA LEU A 266 0.36 -20.09 6.98
C LEU A 266 -1.06 -19.86 6.45
N ALA A 267 -1.20 -19.10 5.36
CA ALA A 267 -2.48 -18.87 4.71
C ALA A 267 -2.82 -19.97 3.70
N ALA A 268 -1.86 -20.76 3.20
CA ALA A 268 -2.07 -21.70 2.09
C ALA A 268 -3.07 -22.81 2.44
N TYR A 269 -2.94 -23.40 3.62
CA TYR A 269 -3.78 -24.50 4.09
C TYR A 269 -4.34 -24.21 5.49
N LEU A 270 -5.61 -24.58 5.70
CA LEU A 270 -6.24 -24.56 7.01
C LEU A 270 -6.89 -25.90 7.29
N LYS A 271 -6.90 -26.29 8.57
CA LYS A 271 -7.78 -27.36 9.06
C LYS A 271 -9.09 -26.74 9.53
N THR A 272 -10.19 -27.13 8.91
CA THR A 272 -11.55 -26.68 9.24
C THR A 272 -12.46 -27.87 9.52
N ARG A 273 -13.78 -27.63 9.68
CA ARG A 273 -14.80 -28.64 9.93
C ARG A 273 -15.98 -28.42 8.97
N VAL A 274 -16.46 -29.49 8.34
CA VAL A 274 -17.64 -29.49 7.46
C VAL A 274 -18.51 -30.67 7.84
N ASP A 275 -19.79 -30.43 8.18
CA ASP A 275 -20.79 -31.46 8.50
C ASP A 275 -20.23 -32.55 9.46
N ASP A 276 -19.60 -32.11 10.57
CA ASP A 276 -18.96 -32.93 11.60
C ASP A 276 -17.76 -33.80 11.16
N ALA A 277 -17.18 -33.53 10.00
CA ALA A 277 -15.90 -34.09 9.57
C ALA A 277 -14.80 -33.03 9.57
N ASP A 278 -13.55 -33.48 9.73
CA ASP A 278 -12.39 -32.64 9.44
C ASP A 278 -12.40 -32.26 7.96
N ALA A 279 -11.92 -31.07 7.65
CA ALA A 279 -11.79 -30.59 6.28
C ALA A 279 -10.42 -29.97 6.06
N LEU A 280 -9.84 -30.26 4.90
CA LEU A 280 -8.71 -29.52 4.37
C LEU A 280 -9.26 -28.32 3.62
N ALA A 281 -8.90 -27.11 4.03
CA ALA A 281 -9.20 -25.89 3.31
C ALA A 281 -7.94 -25.42 2.57
N VAL A 282 -8.06 -25.24 1.25
CA VAL A 282 -6.99 -24.82 0.35
C VAL A 282 -7.29 -23.40 -0.12
N ASN A 283 -6.43 -22.46 0.22
CA ASN A 283 -6.60 -21.04 -0.10
C ASN A 283 -5.81 -20.60 -1.32
N THR A 284 -4.67 -21.24 -1.58
CA THR A 284 -3.75 -20.81 -2.62
C THR A 284 -3.45 -21.95 -3.61
N PHE A 285 -3.04 -21.59 -4.82
CA PHE A 285 -2.95 -22.51 -5.96
C PHE A 285 -1.52 -22.81 -6.41
N GLU A 286 -0.51 -22.47 -5.64
CA GLU A 286 0.90 -22.64 -5.99
C GLU A 286 1.38 -24.07 -5.74
N THR A 287 2.50 -24.42 -6.38
CA THR A 287 3.21 -25.66 -6.04
C THR A 287 3.66 -25.59 -4.58
N SER A 288 3.22 -26.55 -3.77
CA SER A 288 3.41 -26.54 -2.33
C SER A 288 3.37 -27.96 -1.73
N HIS A 289 3.83 -28.09 -0.49
CA HIS A 289 3.71 -29.32 0.28
C HIS A 289 3.32 -28.99 1.71
N ALA A 290 2.41 -29.77 2.28
CA ALA A 290 1.99 -29.63 3.67
C ALA A 290 1.72 -31.00 4.31
N THR A 291 1.96 -31.09 5.61
CA THR A 291 1.59 -32.23 6.43
C THR A 291 0.49 -31.80 7.40
N VAL A 292 -0.64 -32.47 7.38
CA VAL A 292 -1.82 -32.13 8.19
C VAL A 292 -2.43 -33.36 8.82
N GLU A 293 -3.02 -33.21 10.01
CA GLU A 293 -3.81 -34.28 10.63
C GLU A 293 -5.29 -34.13 10.26
N LEU A 294 -5.85 -35.09 9.55
CA LEU A 294 -7.24 -35.09 9.07
C LEU A 294 -7.89 -36.44 9.32
N GLY A 295 -9.07 -36.45 9.94
CA GLY A 295 -9.82 -37.69 10.18
C GLY A 295 -9.07 -38.69 11.05
N GLY A 296 -8.18 -38.21 11.94
CA GLY A 296 -7.34 -39.04 12.81
C GLY A 296 -6.09 -39.64 12.14
N ALA A 297 -5.78 -39.27 10.89
CA ALA A 297 -4.58 -39.70 10.19
C ALA A 297 -3.68 -38.52 9.82
N LYS A 298 -2.37 -38.77 9.77
CA LYS A 298 -1.41 -37.87 9.16
C LYS A 298 -1.54 -37.99 7.63
N VAL A 299 -1.76 -36.85 6.96
CA VAL A 299 -1.92 -36.75 5.51
C VAL A 299 -0.84 -35.80 4.99
N ASP A 300 0.02 -36.29 4.10
CA ASP A 300 0.94 -35.44 3.35
C ASP A 300 0.25 -35.02 2.05
N VAL A 301 0.20 -33.71 1.81
CA VAL A 301 -0.48 -33.08 0.68
C VAL A 301 0.58 -32.50 -0.24
N GLU A 302 0.67 -33.04 -1.45
CA GLU A 302 1.54 -32.52 -2.51
C GLU A 302 0.68 -31.76 -3.52
N GLN A 303 0.97 -30.48 -3.73
CA GLN A 303 0.32 -29.65 -4.73
C GLN A 303 1.29 -29.37 -5.87
N GLU A 304 0.97 -29.81 -7.09
CA GLU A 304 1.70 -29.45 -8.30
C GLU A 304 0.84 -28.52 -9.15
N SER A 305 1.38 -27.37 -9.55
CA SER A 305 0.60 -26.34 -10.23
C SER A 305 1.26 -25.79 -11.48
N LYS A 306 0.41 -25.35 -12.43
CA LYS A 306 0.80 -24.54 -13.59
C LYS A 306 0.49 -23.05 -13.39
N PHE A 307 -0.14 -22.69 -12.27
CA PHE A 307 -0.26 -21.29 -11.85
C PHE A 307 1.16 -20.72 -11.59
N PRO A 308 1.46 -19.48 -12.01
CA PRO A 308 0.56 -18.45 -12.55
C PRO A 308 0.43 -18.41 -14.08
N HIS A 309 0.88 -19.44 -14.82
CA HIS A 309 0.80 -19.43 -16.29
C HIS A 309 -0.49 -20.08 -16.83
N ARG A 310 -1.06 -21.05 -16.10
CA ARG A 310 -2.34 -21.71 -16.43
C ARG A 310 -3.15 -21.97 -15.16
N GLY A 311 -4.47 -21.97 -15.30
CA GLY A 311 -5.40 -22.25 -14.20
C GLY A 311 -5.58 -23.73 -13.92
N GLU A 312 -4.49 -24.42 -13.61
CA GLU A 312 -4.46 -25.87 -13.35
C GLU A 312 -3.58 -26.15 -12.12
N SER A 313 -4.13 -26.87 -11.14
CA SER A 313 -3.42 -27.33 -9.95
C SER A 313 -3.89 -28.72 -9.57
N VAL A 314 -2.99 -29.59 -9.12
CA VAL A 314 -3.31 -30.96 -8.72
C VAL A 314 -2.85 -31.19 -7.29
N LEU A 315 -3.77 -31.59 -6.42
CA LEU A 315 -3.46 -32.10 -5.09
C LEU A 315 -3.32 -33.61 -5.16
N THR A 316 -2.27 -34.16 -4.58
CA THR A 316 -2.07 -35.59 -4.37
C THR A 316 -1.97 -35.84 -2.87
N PHE A 317 -2.77 -36.77 -2.37
CA PHE A 317 -2.73 -37.14 -0.96
C PHE A 317 -1.88 -38.40 -0.77
N LYS A 318 -0.92 -38.34 0.16
CA LYS A 318 -0.15 -39.50 0.63
C LYS A 318 -0.64 -39.89 2.02
N LEU A 319 -1.04 -41.14 2.18
CA LEU A 319 -1.62 -41.64 3.43
C LEU A 319 -1.08 -43.03 3.77
N ALA A 320 -0.72 -43.25 5.03
CA ALA A 320 -0.37 -44.59 5.52
C ALA A 320 -1.62 -45.51 5.66
N GLN A 321 -2.78 -44.91 5.89
CA GLN A 321 -4.07 -45.61 6.03
C GLN A 321 -5.20 -44.72 5.51
N PRO A 322 -6.31 -45.28 4.98
CA PRO A 322 -7.44 -44.49 4.51
C PRO A 322 -7.99 -43.56 5.61
N ALA A 323 -8.40 -42.35 5.23
CA ALA A 323 -8.94 -41.35 6.15
C ALA A 323 -10.16 -40.66 5.56
N ARG A 324 -11.12 -40.29 6.41
CA ARG A 324 -12.34 -39.59 5.99
C ARG A 324 -12.27 -38.11 6.33
N PHE A 325 -12.29 -37.26 5.31
CA PHE A 325 -12.30 -35.80 5.46
C PHE A 325 -12.92 -35.11 4.24
N ALA A 326 -13.36 -33.87 4.42
CA ALA A 326 -13.87 -32.99 3.37
C ALA A 326 -12.75 -32.12 2.76
N LEU A 327 -13.03 -31.53 1.60
CA LEU A 327 -12.12 -30.58 0.97
C LEU A 327 -12.89 -29.27 0.70
N GLN A 328 -12.29 -28.15 1.09
CA GLN A 328 -12.74 -26.82 0.76
C GLN A 328 -11.68 -26.13 -0.08
N VAL A 329 -12.09 -25.46 -1.15
CA VAL A 329 -11.21 -24.63 -1.98
C VAL A 329 -11.78 -23.22 -1.94
N SER A 330 -10.96 -22.22 -1.65
CA SER A 330 -11.36 -20.81 -1.74
C SER A 330 -11.32 -20.40 -3.22
N PRO A 331 -12.45 -20.04 -3.87
CA PRO A 331 -12.44 -19.47 -5.21
C PRO A 331 -12.40 -17.93 -5.15
N PRO A 332 -11.24 -17.29 -5.36
CA PRO A 332 -11.22 -15.87 -5.67
C PRO A 332 -12.18 -15.55 -6.83
N ALA A 333 -12.75 -14.34 -6.82
CA ALA A 333 -13.70 -13.94 -7.86
C ALA A 333 -13.13 -14.10 -9.28
N TRP A 334 -11.83 -13.85 -9.46
CA TRP A 334 -11.13 -13.99 -10.74
C TRP A 334 -10.99 -15.44 -11.22
N ALA A 335 -11.03 -16.41 -10.30
CA ALA A 335 -10.80 -17.83 -10.59
C ALA A 335 -12.07 -18.57 -11.04
N LYS A 336 -13.26 -17.97 -10.90
CA LYS A 336 -14.54 -18.64 -11.15
C LYS A 336 -14.79 -18.90 -12.66
N PRO A 337 -15.36 -20.05 -13.06
CA PRO A 337 -15.69 -21.18 -12.21
C PRO A 337 -14.45 -22.01 -11.87
N VAL A 338 -14.35 -22.48 -10.62
CA VAL A 338 -13.37 -23.48 -10.21
C VAL A 338 -14.05 -24.85 -10.24
N ARG A 339 -13.47 -25.80 -10.97
CA ARG A 339 -13.98 -27.17 -11.12
C ARG A 339 -13.03 -28.13 -10.44
N LEU A 340 -13.62 -29.13 -9.76
CA LEU A 340 -12.90 -30.19 -9.08
C LEU A 340 -13.22 -31.52 -9.77
N SER A 341 -12.18 -32.29 -10.07
CA SER A 341 -12.30 -33.71 -10.39
C SER A 341 -11.47 -34.52 -9.41
N VAL A 342 -11.96 -35.72 -9.06
CA VAL A 342 -11.25 -36.67 -8.20
C VAL A 342 -10.90 -37.89 -9.04
N ASN A 343 -9.61 -38.21 -9.14
CA ASN A 343 -9.12 -39.34 -9.95
C ASN A 343 -9.67 -39.32 -11.40
N GLY A 344 -9.75 -38.14 -12.01
CA GLY A 344 -10.22 -37.93 -13.39
C GLY A 344 -11.75 -37.92 -13.55
N GLN A 345 -12.53 -38.01 -12.47
CA GLN A 345 -13.99 -37.93 -12.51
C GLN A 345 -14.47 -36.60 -11.92
N ASP A 346 -15.22 -35.83 -12.71
CA ASP A 346 -15.89 -34.61 -12.25
C ASP A 346 -16.74 -34.92 -11.01
N THR A 347 -16.63 -34.06 -9.99
CA THR A 347 -17.29 -34.28 -8.71
C THR A 347 -18.24 -33.13 -8.39
N GLU A 348 -19.41 -33.46 -7.84
CA GLU A 348 -20.35 -32.45 -7.36
C GLU A 348 -19.79 -31.70 -6.15
N THR A 349 -19.93 -30.39 -6.15
CA THR A 349 -19.48 -29.50 -5.08
C THR A 349 -20.59 -28.53 -4.71
N THR A 350 -20.51 -27.99 -3.50
CA THR A 350 -21.45 -26.96 -3.01
C THR A 350 -20.70 -25.68 -2.65
N GLU A 351 -21.31 -24.51 -2.87
CA GLU A 351 -20.74 -23.25 -2.36
C GLU A 351 -21.28 -22.99 -0.93
N ARG A 352 -20.38 -22.86 0.06
CA ARG A 352 -20.73 -22.57 1.46
C ARG A 352 -19.76 -21.55 2.05
N HIS A 353 -20.27 -20.43 2.60
CA HIS A 353 -19.46 -19.35 3.19
C HIS A 353 -18.32 -18.86 2.26
N GLY A 354 -18.58 -18.87 0.95
CA GLY A 354 -17.62 -18.49 -0.09
C GLY A 354 -16.65 -19.60 -0.51
N TRP A 355 -16.69 -20.79 0.08
CA TRP A 355 -15.87 -21.95 -0.30
C TRP A 355 -16.57 -22.87 -1.27
N ILE A 356 -15.83 -23.44 -2.23
CA ILE A 356 -16.27 -24.62 -2.96
C ILE A 356 -15.94 -25.85 -2.13
N THR A 357 -16.98 -26.57 -1.74
CA THR A 357 -16.91 -27.63 -0.74
C THR A 357 -17.26 -28.97 -1.38
N LEU A 358 -16.29 -29.89 -1.33
CA LEU A 358 -16.49 -31.32 -1.54
C LEU A 358 -16.76 -31.98 -0.19
N ALA A 359 -17.92 -32.62 -0.07
CA ALA A 359 -18.33 -33.29 1.16
C ALA A 359 -17.35 -34.40 1.59
N ALA A 360 -17.38 -34.72 2.89
CA ALA A 360 -16.45 -35.67 3.47
C ALA A 360 -16.60 -37.07 2.87
N ARG A 361 -15.50 -37.59 2.35
CA ARG A 361 -15.39 -38.93 1.76
C ARG A 361 -14.14 -39.63 2.28
N GLU A 362 -14.06 -40.94 2.05
CA GLU A 362 -12.83 -41.70 2.29
C GLU A 362 -11.81 -41.37 1.19
N TRP A 363 -10.61 -41.03 1.60
CA TRP A 363 -9.42 -40.80 0.77
C TRP A 363 -8.40 -41.91 1.02
N LYS A 364 -7.70 -42.31 -0.04
CA LYS A 364 -6.68 -43.36 -0.05
C LYS A 364 -5.35 -42.80 -0.56
N ASP A 365 -4.28 -43.52 -0.26
CA ASP A 365 -2.95 -43.17 -0.76
C ASP A 365 -2.95 -43.03 -2.29
N GLY A 366 -2.40 -41.91 -2.77
CA GLY A 366 -2.31 -41.61 -4.20
C GLY A 366 -3.59 -41.04 -4.81
N ASP A 367 -4.67 -40.82 -4.05
CA ASP A 367 -5.83 -40.09 -4.56
C ASP A 367 -5.44 -38.68 -5.00
N ARG A 368 -6.00 -38.24 -6.13
CA ARG A 368 -5.70 -36.96 -6.77
C ARG A 368 -6.94 -36.10 -6.92
N VAL A 369 -6.80 -34.82 -6.63
CA VAL A 369 -7.82 -33.80 -6.89
C VAL A 369 -7.27 -32.82 -7.93
N GLU A 370 -7.89 -32.76 -9.10
CA GLU A 370 -7.54 -31.76 -10.12
C GLU A 370 -8.43 -30.54 -9.94
N LEU A 371 -7.79 -29.39 -9.77
CA LEU A 371 -8.40 -28.08 -9.74
C LEU A 371 -8.19 -27.42 -11.11
N ARG A 372 -9.29 -27.05 -11.77
CA ARG A 372 -9.27 -26.24 -12.99
C ARG A 372 -10.04 -24.96 -12.76
N PHE A 373 -9.42 -23.82 -13.04
CA PHE A 373 -9.99 -22.51 -12.76
C PHE A 373 -9.69 -21.53 -13.88
N ASN A 374 -10.48 -20.46 -13.94
CA ASN A 374 -10.24 -19.41 -14.91
C ASN A 374 -8.99 -18.63 -14.51
N LEU A 375 -8.08 -18.46 -15.46
CA LEU A 375 -6.93 -17.57 -15.33
C LEU A 375 -6.80 -16.81 -16.64
N GLY A 376 -6.89 -15.49 -16.56
CA GLY A 376 -7.01 -14.69 -17.77
C GLY A 376 -6.81 -13.20 -17.53
N ALA A 377 -6.73 -12.52 -18.67
CA ALA A 377 -6.56 -11.08 -18.77
C ALA A 377 -7.88 -10.35 -18.49
N ASN A 378 -7.88 -9.46 -17.50
CA ASN A 378 -9.04 -8.65 -17.13
C ASN A 378 -8.71 -7.17 -17.14
N VAL A 379 -9.72 -6.35 -17.42
CA VAL A 379 -9.69 -4.89 -17.31
C VAL A 379 -10.49 -4.50 -16.08
N VAL A 380 -9.88 -3.71 -15.21
CA VAL A 380 -10.56 -3.05 -14.09
C VAL A 380 -10.79 -1.60 -14.49
N MET A 381 -12.06 -1.19 -14.59
CA MET A 381 -12.40 0.21 -14.82
C MET A 381 -12.27 1.01 -13.52
N GLY A 382 -11.59 2.14 -13.59
CA GLY A 382 -11.40 3.01 -12.44
C GLY A 382 -12.66 3.74 -12.05
N ALA A 383 -12.84 3.94 -10.75
CA ALA A 383 -13.93 4.71 -10.14
C ALA A 383 -13.38 5.85 -9.28
N HIS A 384 -14.23 6.83 -8.94
CA HIS A 384 -13.88 7.98 -8.10
C HIS A 384 -12.63 8.71 -8.60
N GLY A 385 -11.55 8.77 -7.82
CA GLY A 385 -10.28 9.38 -8.21
C GLY A 385 -9.59 8.74 -9.42
N ASN A 386 -10.03 7.55 -9.83
CA ASN A 386 -9.56 6.83 -11.03
C ASN A 386 -10.59 6.82 -12.17
N ALA A 387 -11.66 7.61 -12.11
CA ALA A 387 -12.64 7.71 -13.20
C ALA A 387 -11.94 8.07 -14.53
N GLY A 388 -12.31 7.38 -15.61
CA GLY A 388 -11.64 7.54 -16.92
C GLY A 388 -10.29 6.82 -17.04
N ARG A 389 -9.85 6.07 -16.03
CA ARG A 389 -8.68 5.21 -16.09
C ARG A 389 -9.10 3.74 -16.09
N SER A 390 -8.18 2.88 -16.52
CA SER A 390 -8.29 1.44 -16.40
C SER A 390 -6.97 0.84 -15.92
N ALA A 391 -7.05 -0.30 -15.24
CA ALA A 391 -5.91 -1.13 -14.86
C ALA A 391 -6.09 -2.53 -15.46
N LEU A 392 -4.98 -3.24 -15.63
CA LEU A 392 -4.95 -4.61 -16.11
C LEU A 392 -4.65 -5.57 -14.96
N THR A 393 -5.30 -6.74 -14.95
CA THR A 393 -5.01 -7.79 -13.97
C THR A 393 -4.95 -9.16 -14.65
N TRP A 394 -4.01 -10.00 -14.24
CA TRP A 394 -3.92 -11.41 -14.62
C TRP A 394 -4.16 -12.28 -13.38
N GLY A 395 -5.33 -12.90 -13.25
CA GLY A 395 -5.72 -13.56 -12.00
C GLY A 395 -5.61 -12.60 -10.80
N PRO A 396 -4.81 -12.91 -9.76
CA PRO A 396 -4.63 -12.02 -8.61
C PRO A 396 -3.62 -10.90 -8.87
N PHE A 397 -2.81 -10.98 -9.92
CA PHE A 397 -1.72 -10.03 -10.19
C PHE A 397 -2.27 -8.76 -10.84
N VAL A 398 -2.11 -7.63 -10.15
CA VAL A 398 -2.26 -6.29 -10.74
C VAL A 398 -1.04 -6.03 -11.61
N LEU A 399 -1.26 -5.51 -12.81
CA LEU A 399 -0.19 -5.21 -13.76
C LEU A 399 0.10 -3.71 -13.78
N ALA A 400 1.35 -3.37 -14.13
CA ALA A 400 1.80 -2.00 -14.30
C ALA A 400 2.66 -1.87 -15.54
N TYR A 401 2.56 -0.71 -16.18
CA TYR A 401 3.55 -0.28 -17.18
C TYR A 401 4.79 0.20 -16.44
N ASP A 402 5.97 -0.20 -16.91
CA ASP A 402 7.28 0.17 -16.34
C ASP A 402 8.19 0.71 -17.46
N THR A 403 8.75 1.90 -17.27
CA THR A 403 9.67 2.53 -18.23
C THR A 403 10.87 1.64 -18.55
N SER A 404 11.44 0.94 -17.57
CA SER A 404 12.65 0.13 -17.80
C SER A 404 12.39 -1.04 -18.75
N LYS A 405 11.15 -1.54 -18.77
CA LYS A 405 10.69 -2.61 -19.68
C LYS A 405 10.28 -2.09 -21.05
N ASN A 406 10.22 -0.77 -21.23
CA ASN A 406 9.72 -0.09 -22.42
C ASN A 406 10.59 1.11 -22.84
N PRO A 407 11.91 0.94 -23.08
CA PRO A 407 12.84 2.05 -23.30
C PRO A 407 12.55 2.89 -24.56
N SER A 408 11.77 2.37 -25.51
CA SER A 408 11.38 3.06 -26.74
C SER A 408 10.05 3.80 -26.64
N LEU A 409 9.36 3.73 -25.50
CA LEU A 409 8.07 4.36 -25.28
C LEU A 409 8.17 5.52 -24.28
N PRO A 410 7.23 6.49 -24.34
CA PRO A 410 7.18 7.60 -23.39
C PRO A 410 7.04 7.17 -21.92
N SER A 411 7.28 8.12 -21.01
CA SER A 411 6.96 7.96 -19.58
C SER A 411 5.52 7.48 -19.38
N PRO A 412 5.26 6.66 -18.32
CA PRO A 412 3.94 6.16 -17.99
C PRO A 412 2.87 7.25 -17.93
N ALA A 413 3.21 8.50 -17.57
CA ALA A 413 2.19 9.52 -17.50
C ALA A 413 1.67 9.97 -18.86
N ALA A 414 2.49 9.90 -19.90
CA ALA A 414 2.13 10.31 -21.24
C ALA A 414 1.32 9.25 -22.00
N LEU A 415 1.13 8.08 -21.39
CA LEU A 415 0.50 6.94 -22.02
C LEU A 415 -0.94 6.77 -21.53
N GLY A 416 -1.77 6.29 -22.45
CA GLY A 416 -3.05 5.65 -22.16
C GLY A 416 -3.23 4.41 -23.03
N PHE A 417 -4.23 3.60 -22.73
CA PHE A 417 -4.56 2.47 -23.59
C PHE A 417 -5.07 2.97 -24.96
N ALA A 418 -4.55 2.38 -26.03
CA ALA A 418 -5.04 2.67 -27.38
C ALA A 418 -6.36 1.95 -27.62
N ASP A 419 -6.39 0.66 -27.26
CA ASP A 419 -7.56 -0.21 -27.27
C ASP A 419 -7.43 -1.25 -26.15
N LEU A 420 -8.55 -1.88 -25.82
CA LEU A 420 -8.60 -3.02 -24.90
C LEU A 420 -9.37 -4.12 -25.61
N GLY A 421 -8.64 -4.89 -26.44
CA GLY A 421 -9.18 -6.01 -27.21
C GLY A 421 -9.78 -7.14 -26.38
N LYS A 422 -10.08 -8.27 -27.03
CA LYS A 422 -10.53 -9.51 -26.38
C LYS A 422 -9.61 -10.68 -26.82
N PRO A 423 -8.67 -11.16 -25.99
CA PRO A 423 -8.33 -10.66 -24.64
C PRO A 423 -7.67 -9.26 -24.69
N PRO A 424 -7.74 -8.47 -23.60
CA PRO A 424 -7.25 -7.08 -23.57
C PRO A 424 -5.72 -6.95 -23.61
N PHE A 425 -5.02 -8.04 -23.31
CA PHE A 425 -3.57 -8.16 -23.38
C PHE A 425 -3.18 -9.64 -23.50
N THR A 426 -1.92 -9.90 -23.82
CA THR A 426 -1.39 -11.27 -24.01
C THR A 426 -0.19 -11.51 -23.13
N LEU A 427 -0.16 -12.64 -22.41
CA LEU A 427 1.05 -13.11 -21.73
C LEU A 427 2.12 -13.47 -22.76
N GLU A 428 3.30 -12.87 -22.63
CA GLU A 428 4.48 -13.18 -23.44
C GLU A 428 5.07 -14.54 -23.00
N PRO A 429 5.63 -15.34 -23.93
CA PRO A 429 6.34 -16.56 -23.56
C PRO A 429 7.59 -16.25 -22.73
N GLY A 430 7.78 -16.94 -21.61
CA GLY A 430 8.96 -16.78 -20.75
C GLY A 430 8.73 -17.31 -19.35
N SER A 431 9.79 -17.26 -18.52
CA SER A 431 9.71 -17.55 -17.09
C SER A 431 9.15 -16.37 -16.28
N GLU A 432 9.33 -15.15 -16.77
CA GLU A 432 8.78 -13.94 -16.15
C GLU A 432 7.34 -13.68 -16.65
N LEU A 433 6.51 -13.09 -15.79
CA LEU A 433 5.15 -12.67 -16.16
C LEU A 433 5.19 -11.29 -16.82
N VAL A 434 5.36 -11.29 -18.15
CA VAL A 434 5.33 -10.09 -18.98
C VAL A 434 4.14 -10.13 -19.93
N PHE A 435 3.46 -9.00 -20.11
CA PHE A 435 2.21 -8.92 -20.85
C PHE A 435 2.25 -7.81 -21.90
N GLY A 436 1.90 -8.12 -23.14
CA GLY A 436 1.78 -7.13 -24.21
C GLY A 436 0.39 -6.50 -24.24
N ALA A 437 0.30 -5.17 -24.25
CA ALA A 437 -0.94 -4.41 -24.47
C ALA A 437 -0.70 -3.16 -25.33
N ASN A 438 -1.75 -2.71 -26.04
CA ASN A 438 -1.66 -1.55 -26.93
C ASN A 438 -1.83 -0.24 -26.16
N VAL A 439 -0.83 0.64 -26.29
CA VAL A 439 -0.83 1.99 -25.70
C VAL A 439 -0.68 3.05 -26.79
N ARG A 440 -0.99 4.29 -26.45
CA ARG A 440 -0.76 5.47 -27.28
C ARG A 440 -0.39 6.66 -26.41
N SER A 441 0.15 7.69 -27.02
CA SER A 441 0.34 9.01 -26.39
C SER A 441 -0.26 10.11 -27.27
N ALA A 442 -0.36 11.34 -26.74
CA ALA A 442 -0.79 12.48 -27.57
C ALA A 442 0.14 12.72 -28.77
N ARG A 443 1.45 12.45 -28.63
CA ARG A 443 2.46 12.65 -29.69
C ARG A 443 2.57 11.47 -30.64
N GLN A 444 2.23 10.28 -30.17
CA GLN A 444 2.18 9.05 -30.96
C GLN A 444 0.77 8.47 -30.85
N PRO A 445 -0.19 9.01 -31.62
CA PRO A 445 -1.60 8.61 -31.52
C PRO A 445 -1.86 7.21 -32.08
N GLN A 446 -0.94 6.69 -32.90
CA GLN A 446 -1.02 5.32 -33.40
C GLN A 446 -0.72 4.32 -32.26
N PRO A 447 -1.43 3.18 -32.20
CA PRO A 447 -1.15 2.15 -31.21
C PRO A 447 0.30 1.66 -31.29
N ALA A 448 0.94 1.52 -30.13
CA ALA A 448 2.22 0.88 -29.95
C ALA A 448 2.09 -0.24 -28.91
N GLN A 449 2.84 -1.32 -29.10
CA GLN A 449 2.84 -2.44 -28.16
C GLN A 449 3.74 -2.11 -26.95
N ALA A 450 3.17 -2.12 -25.76
CA ALA A 450 3.88 -1.95 -24.49
C ALA A 450 3.90 -3.26 -23.70
N ARG A 451 4.97 -3.44 -22.93
CA ARG A 451 5.19 -4.53 -22.00
C ARG A 451 4.75 -4.10 -20.61
N PHE A 452 3.86 -4.87 -20.01
CA PHE A 452 3.41 -4.73 -18.63
C PHE A 452 3.99 -5.86 -17.81
N VAL A 453 4.32 -5.58 -16.56
CA VAL A 453 4.80 -6.58 -15.59
C VAL A 453 3.88 -6.57 -14.37
N THR A 454 4.06 -7.50 -13.45
CA THR A 454 3.31 -7.46 -12.19
C THR A 454 3.64 -6.19 -11.40
N PHE A 455 2.70 -5.69 -10.59
CA PHE A 455 2.94 -4.57 -9.69
C PHE A 455 4.07 -4.87 -8.70
N ALA A 456 4.30 -6.13 -8.35
CA ALA A 456 5.43 -6.55 -7.53
C ALA A 456 6.77 -6.25 -8.21
N ASP A 457 6.86 -6.53 -9.52
CA ASP A 457 8.10 -6.37 -10.29
C ASP A 457 8.33 -4.93 -10.78
N ALA A 458 7.26 -4.18 -11.05
CA ALA A 458 7.34 -2.84 -11.62
C ALA A 458 8.15 -1.86 -10.73
N GLY A 459 9.05 -1.08 -11.32
CA GLY A 459 9.91 -0.12 -10.63
C GLY A 459 10.93 -0.75 -9.68
N SER A 460 11.13 -2.08 -9.72
CA SER A 460 12.09 -2.78 -8.87
C SER A 460 13.55 -2.39 -9.12
N ASP A 461 13.84 -1.85 -10.30
CA ASP A 461 15.14 -1.36 -10.76
C ASP A 461 15.27 0.17 -10.68
N GLY A 462 14.30 0.86 -10.06
CA GLY A 462 14.24 2.31 -9.97
C GLY A 462 13.52 3.00 -11.13
N GLY A 463 13.01 2.23 -12.10
CA GLY A 463 12.13 2.72 -13.17
C GLY A 463 10.83 3.34 -12.65
N ALA A 464 10.31 4.33 -13.38
CA ALA A 464 8.97 4.86 -13.14
C ALA A 464 7.93 3.87 -13.68
N TYR A 465 6.84 3.71 -12.94
CA TYR A 465 5.75 2.80 -13.30
C TYR A 465 4.38 3.41 -13.01
N ARG A 466 3.35 2.81 -13.62
CA ARG A 466 1.96 3.20 -13.39
C ARG A 466 1.00 2.02 -13.57
N VAL A 467 0.11 1.84 -12.59
CA VAL A 467 -0.97 0.84 -12.63
C VAL A 467 -2.19 1.34 -13.42
N TRP A 468 -2.63 2.57 -13.12
CA TRP A 468 -3.83 3.16 -13.71
C TRP A 468 -3.48 4.06 -14.89
N LEU A 469 -3.73 3.59 -16.11
CA LEU A 469 -3.60 4.39 -17.33
C LEU A 469 -4.97 4.92 -17.78
N PRO A 470 -5.06 6.09 -18.44
CA PRO A 470 -6.26 6.51 -19.13
C PRO A 470 -6.84 5.39 -20.02
N ALA A 471 -8.15 5.19 -19.93
CA ALA A 471 -8.85 4.17 -20.69
C ALA A 471 -8.91 4.51 -22.20
N PRO A 472 -9.20 3.55 -23.09
CA PRO A 472 -9.38 3.84 -24.51
C PRO A 472 -10.43 4.93 -24.74
N GLY A 473 -10.15 5.81 -25.71
CA GLY A 473 -11.03 6.94 -26.04
C GLY A 473 -10.97 8.13 -25.08
N VAL A 474 -10.27 8.04 -23.95
CA VAL A 474 -10.05 9.18 -23.06
C VAL A 474 -8.99 10.10 -23.66
N GLU A 475 -9.25 11.41 -23.65
CA GLU A 475 -8.29 12.41 -24.11
C GLU A 475 -7.02 12.34 -23.25
N LEU A 476 -5.87 12.24 -23.91
CA LEU A 476 -4.60 12.15 -23.20
C LEU A 476 -4.06 13.55 -23.00
N PRO A 477 -3.61 13.89 -21.78
CA PRO A 477 -3.04 15.20 -21.52
C PRO A 477 -1.80 15.41 -22.38
N GLU A 478 -1.62 16.63 -22.88
CA GLU A 478 -0.33 17.04 -23.40
C GLU A 478 0.66 17.07 -22.24
N ILE A 479 1.59 16.13 -22.22
CA ILE A 479 2.51 15.98 -21.10
C ILE A 479 3.77 16.81 -21.33
N GLY A 480 4.15 17.55 -20.29
CA GLY A 480 5.39 18.30 -20.24
C GLY A 480 6.61 17.39 -20.37
N LEU A 481 7.56 17.80 -21.20
CA LEU A 481 8.88 17.19 -21.39
C LEU A 481 9.68 17.04 -20.10
N LEU A 482 9.35 17.81 -19.07
CA LEU A 482 10.07 17.83 -17.79
C LEU A 482 9.61 16.74 -16.82
N LEU A 483 8.53 16.03 -17.15
CA LEU A 483 8.01 14.95 -16.32
C LEU A 483 9.10 13.90 -16.03
N ASP A 484 9.18 13.46 -14.77
CA ASP A 484 10.15 12.46 -14.26
C ASP A 484 11.63 12.85 -14.37
N GLY A 485 11.94 14.06 -14.85
CA GLY A 485 13.28 14.65 -14.78
C GLY A 485 13.76 14.81 -13.33
N HIS A 486 15.05 15.05 -13.15
CA HIS A 486 15.63 15.36 -11.85
C HIS A 486 15.28 16.80 -11.46
N GLU A 487 14.28 16.97 -10.59
CA GLU A 487 13.96 18.27 -10.02
C GLU A 487 15.05 18.76 -9.04
N SER A 488 15.24 20.08 -9.01
CA SER A 488 16.12 20.76 -8.06
C SER A 488 15.63 22.17 -7.84
N ARG A 489 16.13 22.82 -6.80
CA ARG A 489 15.72 24.16 -6.41
C ARG A 489 16.83 24.84 -5.62
N SER A 490 16.82 26.17 -5.64
CA SER A 490 17.80 27.02 -4.93
C SER A 490 17.96 26.66 -3.46
N ARG A 491 16.85 26.31 -2.77
CA ARG A 491 16.78 25.93 -1.36
C ARG A 491 15.69 24.89 -1.18
N LEU A 492 15.93 23.85 -0.39
CA LEU A 492 15.03 22.68 -0.29
C LEU A 492 13.62 23.00 0.26
N GLY A 493 13.50 24.04 1.08
CA GLY A 493 12.22 24.40 1.70
C GLY A 493 11.80 23.45 2.83
N ASN A 494 10.55 23.63 3.28
CA ASN A 494 9.91 22.82 4.31
C ASN A 494 8.64 22.08 3.84
N LEU A 495 8.35 22.05 2.52
CA LEU A 495 7.23 21.31 1.93
C LEU A 495 7.73 20.28 0.92
N SER A 496 7.11 19.10 0.93
CA SER A 496 7.56 17.89 0.23
C SER A 496 6.75 17.56 -1.05
N GLY A 497 6.29 18.57 -1.80
CA GLY A 497 5.70 18.34 -3.12
C GLY A 497 6.74 18.02 -4.19
N SER A 498 6.28 17.91 -5.44
CA SER A 498 7.11 17.82 -6.65
C SER A 498 6.78 18.99 -7.57
N ILE A 499 7.70 19.35 -8.45
CA ILE A 499 7.46 20.34 -9.52
C ILE A 499 7.35 19.69 -10.90
N ASN A 500 7.42 18.37 -11.02
CA ASN A 500 7.45 17.71 -12.32
C ASN A 500 6.80 16.31 -12.34
N ASP A 501 5.75 16.12 -11.54
CA ASP A 501 4.95 14.88 -11.48
C ASP A 501 3.57 15.02 -12.17
N GLY A 502 3.31 16.19 -12.77
CA GLY A 502 2.03 16.56 -13.37
C GLY A 502 0.92 16.78 -12.34
N ASP A 503 1.25 16.97 -11.05
CA ASP A 503 0.32 17.32 -9.97
C ASP A 503 0.44 18.78 -9.53
N LYS A 504 -0.26 19.64 -10.25
CA LYS A 504 -0.40 21.07 -9.94
C LYS A 504 -1.02 21.38 -8.57
N THR A 505 -1.56 20.38 -7.88
CA THR A 505 -2.16 20.56 -6.55
C THR A 505 -1.17 20.37 -5.41
N THR A 506 -0.04 19.69 -5.68
CA THR A 506 1.09 19.66 -4.74
C THR A 506 1.97 20.89 -4.96
N LEU A 507 2.83 21.21 -3.98
CA LEU A 507 3.78 22.30 -4.14
C LEU A 507 5.03 22.11 -3.30
N VAL A 508 6.06 22.83 -3.73
CA VAL A 508 7.31 23.00 -3.00
C VAL A 508 7.53 24.48 -2.70
N VAL A 509 8.34 24.76 -1.70
CA VAL A 509 8.80 26.11 -1.38
C VAL A 509 10.31 26.13 -1.26
N THR A 510 10.90 27.32 -1.25
CA THR A 510 12.33 27.54 -0.98
C THR A 510 12.59 28.06 0.44
N PHE A 511 11.59 27.97 1.32
CA PHE A 511 11.64 28.52 2.68
C PHE A 511 12.64 27.80 3.60
N ASP A 512 13.68 28.50 4.03
CA ASP A 512 14.67 28.04 5.02
C ASP A 512 14.84 29.03 6.21
N GLY A 513 13.91 29.97 6.35
CA GLY A 513 13.93 31.01 7.39
C GLY A 513 14.94 32.14 7.16
N ARG A 514 15.55 32.23 5.97
CA ARG A 514 16.52 33.28 5.62
C ARG A 514 16.08 34.05 4.37
N PRO A 515 16.51 35.32 4.20
CA PRO A 515 16.28 36.05 2.97
C PRO A 515 17.23 35.55 1.88
N ALA A 516 16.78 35.60 0.63
CA ALA A 516 17.61 35.31 -0.54
C ALA A 516 17.40 36.39 -1.60
N GLU A 517 18.45 36.74 -2.33
CA GLU A 517 18.34 37.68 -3.45
C GLU A 517 17.65 37.06 -4.67
N GLN A 518 17.69 35.73 -4.76
CA GLN A 518 17.17 34.97 -5.88
C GLN A 518 16.77 33.56 -5.47
N ASP A 519 15.62 33.12 -5.96
CA ASP A 519 15.17 31.74 -5.92
C ASP A 519 15.01 31.19 -7.33
N TRP A 520 15.13 29.88 -7.45
CA TRP A 520 14.89 29.15 -8.70
C TRP A 520 14.36 27.74 -8.45
N PHE A 521 13.59 27.26 -9.42
CA PHE A 521 13.10 25.88 -9.54
C PHE A 521 13.55 25.33 -10.90
N ALA A 522 14.15 24.15 -10.91
CA ALA A 522 14.77 23.58 -12.09
C ALA A 522 14.43 22.11 -12.24
N VAL A 523 14.37 21.64 -13.49
CA VAL A 523 14.31 20.23 -13.82
C VAL A 523 15.40 19.92 -14.82
N THR A 524 16.20 18.90 -14.53
CA THR A 524 17.23 18.35 -15.41
C THR A 524 16.72 17.06 -16.04
N LEU A 525 16.79 16.97 -17.36
CA LEU A 525 16.41 15.81 -18.13
C LEU A 525 17.50 14.74 -18.12
N THR A 526 17.17 13.53 -18.51
CA THR A 526 18.14 12.47 -18.76
C THR A 526 18.72 12.54 -20.18
N GLU A 527 17.96 13.10 -21.11
CA GLU A 527 18.35 13.30 -22.51
C GLU A 527 17.96 14.72 -22.98
N PRO A 528 18.70 15.31 -23.94
CA PRO A 528 18.37 16.62 -24.47
C PRO A 528 17.01 16.62 -25.18
N ALA A 529 16.17 17.60 -24.87
CA ALA A 529 14.88 17.79 -25.53
C ALA A 529 14.81 19.17 -26.20
N THR A 530 14.13 19.23 -27.35
CA THR A 530 13.77 20.51 -27.97
C THR A 530 12.62 21.13 -27.18
N ILE A 531 12.84 22.33 -26.64
CA ILE A 531 11.90 23.11 -25.85
C ILE A 531 11.45 24.31 -26.66
N ALA A 532 10.16 24.47 -26.90
CA ALA A 532 9.58 25.63 -27.56
C ALA A 532 8.64 26.43 -26.66
N ARG A 533 8.17 25.84 -25.57
CA ARG A 533 7.25 26.48 -24.62
C ARG A 533 7.53 26.00 -23.20
N VAL A 534 7.46 26.91 -22.23
CA VAL A 534 7.64 26.62 -20.79
C VAL A 534 6.42 27.13 -20.05
N ALA A 535 5.93 26.35 -19.09
CA ALA A 535 4.84 26.74 -18.20
C ALA A 535 5.25 26.61 -16.74
N PHE A 536 5.01 27.65 -15.95
CA PHE A 536 5.27 27.69 -14.52
C PHE A 536 3.96 27.83 -13.77
N THR A 537 3.65 26.88 -12.91
CA THR A 537 2.46 26.91 -12.06
C THR A 537 2.85 27.42 -10.68
N HIS A 538 2.26 28.55 -10.29
CA HIS A 538 2.42 29.07 -8.93
C HIS A 538 1.82 28.08 -7.93
N GLY A 539 2.58 27.73 -6.89
CA GLY A 539 2.13 26.81 -5.85
C GLY A 539 1.06 27.46 -4.99
N LYS A 540 1.50 28.16 -3.94
CA LYS A 540 0.64 28.85 -2.99
C LYS A 540 1.39 30.00 -2.33
N ASP A 541 0.68 31.10 -2.08
CA ASP A 541 1.15 32.22 -1.27
C ASP A 541 0.89 32.01 0.24
N PHE A 542 1.75 32.62 1.03
CA PHE A 542 1.69 32.68 2.49
C PHE A 542 1.70 34.16 2.91
N HIS A 543 1.42 34.44 4.19
CA HIS A 543 1.47 35.84 4.67
C HIS A 543 2.89 36.42 4.59
N ASP A 544 3.90 35.55 4.62
CA ASP A 544 5.32 35.83 4.78
C ASP A 544 6.17 35.44 3.55
N GLY A 545 5.53 35.21 2.39
CA GLY A 545 6.22 34.92 1.12
C GLY A 545 5.49 33.91 0.24
N GLY A 546 6.22 33.28 -0.68
CA GLY A 546 5.71 32.22 -1.56
C GLY A 546 5.53 32.62 -3.02
N TRP A 547 5.93 33.82 -3.44
CA TRP A 547 5.88 34.28 -4.84
C TRP A 547 7.17 35.00 -5.25
N PHE A 548 7.34 35.23 -6.56
CA PHE A 548 8.45 36.04 -7.06
C PHE A 548 8.10 37.54 -7.00
N ASP A 549 8.97 38.38 -6.45
CA ASP A 549 8.92 39.84 -6.53
C ASP A 549 9.28 40.31 -7.96
N ALA A 550 8.27 40.75 -8.71
CA ALA A 550 8.43 41.18 -10.10
C ALA A 550 8.80 42.68 -10.23
N SER A 551 8.94 43.42 -9.13
CA SER A 551 9.31 44.85 -9.15
C SER A 551 10.72 45.10 -9.67
N VAL A 552 11.59 44.09 -9.59
CA VAL A 552 12.98 44.13 -10.10
C VAL A 552 13.16 43.37 -11.41
N GLY A 553 12.07 42.88 -12.02
CA GLY A 553 12.07 42.11 -13.26
C GLY A 553 11.17 40.88 -13.19
N LYS A 554 10.59 40.49 -14.32
CA LYS A 554 9.75 39.29 -14.41
C LYS A 554 10.59 38.02 -14.15
N PRO A 555 9.98 36.93 -13.67
CA PRO A 555 10.68 35.66 -13.55
C PRO A 555 11.22 35.23 -14.92
N ARG A 556 12.50 34.87 -14.97
CA ARG A 556 13.19 34.49 -16.20
C ARG A 556 13.12 32.99 -16.40
N ILE A 557 13.21 32.57 -17.65
CA ILE A 557 13.35 31.18 -18.05
C ILE A 557 14.80 30.99 -18.50
N GLN A 558 15.45 30.00 -17.91
CA GLN A 558 16.81 29.63 -18.27
C GLN A 558 16.92 28.16 -18.62
N VAL A 559 17.88 27.83 -19.49
CA VAL A 559 18.19 26.45 -19.86
C VAL A 559 19.66 26.13 -19.71
N GLN A 560 19.99 24.86 -19.54
CA GLN A 560 21.33 24.32 -19.81
C GLN A 560 21.27 23.51 -21.09
N ARG A 561 22.21 23.73 -22.02
CA ARG A 561 22.30 22.93 -23.26
C ARG A 561 22.98 21.58 -23.05
N THR A 562 23.86 21.50 -22.06
CA THR A 562 24.62 20.29 -21.70
C THR A 562 24.52 20.02 -20.20
N PRO A 563 24.66 18.76 -19.74
CA PRO A 563 24.66 18.45 -18.31
C PRO A 563 25.72 19.26 -17.55
N GLY A 564 25.30 20.02 -16.54
CA GLY A 564 26.21 20.86 -15.74
C GLY A 564 26.78 22.08 -16.46
N GLY A 565 26.30 22.41 -17.66
CA GLY A 565 26.71 23.59 -18.43
C GLY A 565 26.25 24.94 -17.83
N PRO A 566 26.61 26.08 -18.43
CA PRO A 566 26.12 27.38 -18.00
C PRO A 566 24.60 27.52 -18.20
N TRP A 567 23.95 28.30 -17.35
CA TRP A 567 22.55 28.67 -17.51
C TRP A 567 22.40 29.86 -18.46
N GLU A 568 21.62 29.70 -19.52
CA GLU A 568 21.35 30.72 -20.53
C GLU A 568 19.90 31.21 -20.43
N THR A 569 19.66 32.52 -20.41
CA THR A 569 18.30 33.07 -20.44
C THR A 569 17.73 32.99 -21.85
N VAL A 570 16.58 32.32 -21.98
CA VAL A 570 15.88 32.10 -23.25
C VAL A 570 14.51 32.77 -23.31
N GLY A 571 14.06 33.36 -22.20
CA GLY A 571 12.80 34.09 -22.13
C GLY A 571 12.47 34.56 -20.72
N GLU A 572 11.29 35.11 -20.56
CA GLU A 572 10.71 35.52 -19.27
C GLU A 572 9.22 35.21 -19.25
N LEU A 573 8.65 35.03 -18.05
CA LEU A 573 7.21 34.85 -17.86
C LEU A 573 6.51 36.21 -17.97
N ALA A 574 6.31 36.68 -19.21
CA ALA A 574 5.78 38.02 -19.49
C ALA A 574 4.40 38.28 -18.85
N THR A 575 3.57 37.24 -18.73
CA THR A 575 2.23 37.29 -18.14
C THR A 575 2.20 37.15 -16.62
N TYR A 576 3.35 36.93 -15.96
CA TYR A 576 3.42 36.90 -14.50
C TYR A 576 2.98 38.26 -13.93
N PRO A 577 2.20 38.36 -12.84
CA PRO A 577 1.67 39.63 -12.36
C PRO A 577 2.77 40.61 -11.91
N ALA A 578 2.42 41.89 -11.77
CA ALA A 578 3.33 42.91 -11.23
C ALA A 578 3.37 42.88 -9.70
N THR A 579 3.78 41.73 -9.16
CA THR A 579 3.97 41.51 -7.72
C THR A 579 5.13 42.34 -7.17
N THR A 580 5.11 42.62 -5.87
CA THR A 580 6.22 43.23 -5.12
C THR A 580 6.65 42.29 -3.99
N ALA A 581 7.66 42.68 -3.20
CA ALA A 581 8.08 41.93 -2.00
C ALA A 581 6.95 41.72 -0.98
N THR A 582 5.93 42.59 -0.94
CA THR A 582 4.85 42.57 0.07
C THR A 582 3.44 42.48 -0.53
N ASP A 583 3.30 42.57 -1.86
CA ASP A 583 2.02 42.49 -2.56
C ASP A 583 2.06 41.42 -3.66
N LYS A 584 1.18 40.43 -3.54
CA LYS A 584 1.01 39.32 -4.49
C LYS A 584 0.15 39.67 -5.70
N ALA A 585 -0.37 40.90 -5.82
CA ALA A 585 -1.11 41.38 -6.99
C ALA A 585 -2.24 40.44 -7.47
N GLY A 586 -2.96 39.81 -6.53
CA GLY A 586 -4.08 38.91 -6.83
C GLY A 586 -3.70 37.53 -7.39
N LEU A 587 -2.42 37.14 -7.32
CA LEU A 587 -1.92 35.81 -7.69
C LEU A 587 -2.71 34.71 -6.97
N LYS A 588 -3.12 33.67 -7.70
CA LYS A 588 -3.93 32.57 -7.17
C LYS A 588 -3.14 31.26 -7.10
N PRO A 589 -3.29 30.44 -6.05
CA PRO A 589 -2.73 29.10 -6.00
C PRO A 589 -3.12 28.28 -7.24
N GLY A 590 -2.16 27.56 -7.82
CA GLY A 590 -2.33 26.76 -9.03
C GLY A 590 -2.41 27.56 -10.34
N GLN A 591 -2.22 28.88 -10.33
CA GLN A 591 -2.23 29.69 -11.55
C GLN A 591 -0.99 29.39 -12.41
N THR A 592 -1.20 28.97 -13.65
CA THR A 592 -0.13 28.67 -14.61
C THR A 592 0.20 29.86 -15.53
N PHE A 593 1.48 30.14 -15.69
CA PHE A 593 2.05 31.15 -16.58
C PHE A 593 2.85 30.47 -17.68
N THR A 594 2.42 30.65 -18.92
CA THR A 594 3.02 29.99 -20.08
C THR A 594 3.73 30.99 -20.96
N GLN A 595 4.95 30.66 -21.37
CA GLN A 595 5.76 31.44 -22.31
C GLN A 595 6.19 30.54 -23.48
N ARG A 596 5.84 30.95 -24.70
CA ARG A 596 6.44 30.40 -25.93
C ARG A 596 7.79 31.07 -26.16
N LEU A 597 8.83 30.29 -26.39
CA LEU A 597 10.17 30.79 -26.69
C LEU A 597 10.19 31.40 -28.09
N ALA A 598 11.12 32.34 -28.33
CA ALA A 598 11.25 32.99 -29.64
C ALA A 598 11.62 31.98 -30.74
N GLU A 599 12.42 30.98 -30.39
CA GLU A 599 12.77 29.84 -31.21
C GLU A 599 12.87 28.58 -30.33
N PRO A 600 12.60 27.38 -30.87
CA PRO A 600 12.82 26.13 -30.13
C PRO A 600 14.30 25.94 -29.77
N VAL A 601 14.57 25.51 -28.54
CA VAL A 601 15.91 25.38 -27.98
C VAL A 601 16.16 23.95 -27.52
N GLN A 602 17.25 23.33 -27.98
CA GLN A 602 17.75 22.07 -27.43
C GLN A 602 18.29 22.29 -26.01
N ALA A 603 17.72 21.59 -25.02
CA ALA A 603 18.05 21.77 -23.61
C ALA A 603 18.11 20.44 -22.84
N MET A 604 19.07 20.37 -21.92
CA MET A 604 19.23 19.33 -20.91
C MET A 604 18.58 19.71 -19.57
N ALA A 605 18.39 21.00 -19.30
CA ALA A 605 17.69 21.44 -18.09
C ALA A 605 16.91 22.72 -18.36
N VAL A 606 15.81 22.91 -17.64
CA VAL A 606 14.98 24.12 -17.67
C VAL A 606 14.81 24.61 -16.23
N ARG A 607 14.93 25.92 -16.01
CA ARG A 607 14.62 26.54 -14.72
C ARG A 607 13.86 27.85 -14.88
N VAL A 608 13.05 28.15 -13.86
CA VAL A 608 12.45 29.48 -13.67
C VAL A 608 13.08 30.10 -12.43
N LEU A 609 13.54 31.36 -12.56
CA LEU A 609 14.21 32.09 -11.50
C LEU A 609 13.71 33.53 -11.37
N GLY A 610 13.74 34.06 -10.16
CA GLY A 610 13.34 35.43 -9.85
C GLY A 610 13.75 35.82 -8.43
N ARG A 611 13.52 37.08 -8.06
CA ARG A 611 13.68 37.53 -6.68
C ARG A 611 12.51 36.99 -5.85
N PRO A 612 12.72 36.37 -4.68
CA PRO A 612 11.62 35.93 -3.85
C PRO A 612 11.01 37.07 -3.04
N ALA A 613 9.74 36.94 -2.67
CA ALA A 613 9.02 37.89 -1.84
C ALA A 613 9.10 37.54 -0.34
N SER A 614 8.99 38.57 0.50
CA SER A 614 9.10 38.49 1.97
C SER A 614 7.74 38.54 2.70
N GLY A 615 6.68 38.93 2.00
CA GLY A 615 5.38 39.18 2.61
C GLY A 615 5.47 40.17 3.77
N ASP A 616 4.84 39.84 4.90
CA ASP A 616 4.87 40.64 6.12
C ASP A 616 6.13 40.44 7.00
N ASN A 617 7.05 39.56 6.63
CA ASN A 617 8.27 39.27 7.39
C ASN A 617 9.55 39.58 6.58
N PRO A 618 10.16 40.77 6.76
CA PRO A 618 11.34 41.18 5.97
C PRO A 618 12.61 40.37 6.27
N ASN A 619 12.64 39.56 7.34
CA ASN A 619 13.79 38.74 7.71
C ASN A 619 13.85 37.41 6.94
N GLN A 620 12.92 37.18 6.04
CA GLN A 620 12.90 36.03 5.15
C GLN A 620 12.41 36.44 3.77
N ALA A 621 12.68 35.60 2.78
CA ALA A 621 12.03 35.69 1.49
C ALA A 621 12.05 34.31 0.86
N PHE A 622 10.96 33.87 0.25
CA PHE A 622 10.90 32.60 -0.45
C PHE A 622 9.83 32.59 -1.55
N SER A 623 9.93 31.62 -2.46
CA SER A 623 8.99 31.37 -3.54
C SER A 623 8.35 29.99 -3.41
N SER A 624 7.23 29.78 -4.10
CA SER A 624 6.58 28.48 -4.24
C SER A 624 6.42 28.09 -5.71
N CYS A 625 6.46 26.78 -5.98
CA CYS A 625 6.21 26.19 -7.30
C CYS A 625 5.28 25.00 -7.12
N GLY A 626 4.20 24.96 -7.90
CA GLY A 626 3.31 23.81 -7.98
C GLY A 626 3.70 22.85 -9.10
N GLU A 627 4.18 23.38 -10.23
CA GLU A 627 4.61 22.58 -11.38
C GLU A 627 5.48 23.42 -12.31
N LEU A 628 6.51 22.82 -12.91
CA LEU A 628 7.32 23.36 -14.00
C LEU A 628 7.24 22.40 -15.18
N GLU A 629 6.66 22.86 -16.28
CA GLU A 629 6.45 22.07 -17.50
C GLU A 629 7.18 22.72 -18.68
N ALA A 630 7.56 21.90 -19.66
CA ALA A 630 8.08 22.38 -20.93
C ALA A 630 7.54 21.54 -22.08
N PHE A 631 7.45 22.09 -23.29
CA PHE A 631 6.82 21.44 -24.43
C PHE A 631 7.66 21.68 -25.68
N ALA A 632 7.69 20.68 -26.56
CA ALA A 632 8.40 20.75 -27.85
C ALA A 632 7.62 21.54 -28.90
N ASP A 633 6.35 21.85 -28.57
CA ASP A 633 5.24 22.39 -29.36
C ASP A 633 4.74 21.56 -30.55
#